data_AF-A0A1I6SWA1-F1
#
_entry.id   AF-A0A1I6SWA1-F1
#
_cell.length_a   1.000
_cell.length_b   1.000
_cell.length_c   1.000
_cell.angle_alpha   90.00
_cell.angle_beta   90.00
_cell.angle_gamma   90.00
#
_symmetry.space_group_name_H-M   'P 1'
#
loop_
_entity.id
_entity.type
_entity.pdbx_description
1 polymer ?
#
loop_
_entity_poly.entity_id
_entity_poly.type
_entity_poly.pdbx_seq_one_letter_code
_entity_poly.pdbx_strand_id
1 'polypeptide(L)'
;MHRLIISLLLVLGIAAEASANRARYLELARRGWGYELRTALPGRAFPAPVHINGRDLAGSSLCVVGDLPHPSSLRTLNAFRALIEHTFGKPLTMRHAGRSAEQCGFGRTVILRLYSGLPPNRALTADLDWMNRVHELGLPKGSYYTATSPAMAQTFFGKRGQGTHIMVKQPAFPRPDALATAFYKSILIEELFQSFTFGMDIMLFDRSAAFETKLQETPVNLHRLSWESRDFMRALVNSNPDGLCFFDVFMLHAVAQAPVDQTVDPEFISFIDRAYDTLLTRTQGTVADPRFADLLAPGCARLTP
;
A
#
# COMPACT_ATOMS: atom_id res chain seq x y z
N MET A 1 13.41 -34.30 38.19
CA MET A 1 14.09 -32.99 38.03
C MET A 1 14.54 -32.71 36.59
N HIS A 2 15.31 -33.57 35.92
CA HIS A 2 15.79 -33.30 34.55
C HIS A 2 14.68 -33.03 33.52
N ARG A 3 13.60 -33.81 33.51
CA ARG A 3 12.44 -33.56 32.61
C ARG A 3 11.74 -32.23 32.89
N LEU A 4 11.73 -31.77 34.14
CA LEU A 4 11.12 -30.50 34.55
C LEU A 4 11.98 -29.30 34.13
N ILE A 5 13.31 -29.44 34.21
CA ILE A 5 14.28 -28.44 33.76
C ILE A 5 14.23 -28.30 32.23
N ILE A 6 14.15 -29.41 31.49
CA ILE A 6 14.04 -29.40 30.02
C ILE A 6 12.72 -28.74 29.58
N SER A 7 11.59 -29.08 30.19
CA SER A 7 10.31 -28.45 29.87
C SER A 7 10.31 -26.95 30.20
N LEU A 8 10.91 -26.53 31.31
CA LEU A 8 11.01 -25.13 31.70
C LEU A 8 11.89 -24.33 30.71
N LEU A 9 13.03 -24.90 30.29
CA LEU A 9 13.90 -24.30 29.29
C LEU A 9 13.23 -24.17 27.91
N LEU A 10 12.44 -25.17 27.49
CA LEU A 10 11.66 -25.09 26.25
C LEU A 10 10.60 -23.98 26.31
N VAL A 11 9.85 -23.90 27.42
CA VAL A 11 8.81 -22.88 27.60
C VAL A 11 9.42 -21.47 27.64
N LEU A 12 10.58 -21.31 28.30
CA LEU A 12 11.30 -20.04 28.33
C LEU A 12 11.83 -19.63 26.94
N GLY A 13 12.32 -20.59 26.15
CA GLY A 13 12.76 -20.34 24.77
C GLY A 13 11.62 -19.88 23.86
N ILE A 14 10.48 -20.57 23.90
CA ILE A 14 9.28 -20.22 23.11
C ILE A 14 8.74 -18.85 23.50
N ALA A 15 8.71 -18.52 24.80
CA ALA A 15 8.25 -17.22 25.29
C ALA A 15 9.17 -16.07 24.84
N ALA A 16 10.49 -16.29 24.83
CA ALA A 16 11.46 -15.31 24.36
C ALA A 16 11.33 -15.04 22.85
N GLU A 17 11.18 -16.07 22.03
CA GLU A 17 10.96 -15.93 20.58
C GLU A 17 9.65 -15.20 20.26
N ALA A 18 8.55 -15.54 20.95
CA ALA A 18 7.27 -14.87 20.76
C ALA A 18 7.34 -13.37 21.12
N SER A 19 8.05 -13.03 22.21
CA SER A 19 8.29 -11.65 22.63
C SER A 19 9.13 -10.87 21.61
N ALA A 20 10.22 -11.48 21.11
CA ALA A 20 11.09 -10.88 20.09
C ALA A 20 10.33 -10.61 18.78
N ASN A 21 9.52 -11.57 18.33
CA ASN A 21 8.67 -11.42 17.16
C ASN A 21 7.70 -10.25 17.34
N ARG A 22 6.98 -10.20 18.45
CA ARG A 22 6.04 -9.10 18.73
C ARG A 22 6.73 -7.73 18.74
N ALA A 23 7.90 -7.63 19.37
CA ALA A 23 8.69 -6.41 19.37
C ALA A 23 9.07 -5.97 17.94
N ARG A 24 9.46 -6.91 17.06
CA ARG A 24 9.80 -6.64 15.66
C ARG A 24 8.61 -6.10 14.86
N TYR A 25 7.42 -6.70 15.03
CA TYR A 25 6.20 -6.17 14.39
C TYR A 25 5.89 -4.75 14.85
N LEU A 26 6.01 -4.46 16.15
CA LEU A 26 5.77 -3.12 16.68
C LEU A 26 6.81 -2.12 16.19
N GLU A 27 8.07 -2.52 16.05
CA GLU A 27 9.12 -1.68 15.47
C GLU A 27 8.79 -1.31 14.01
N LEU A 28 8.47 -2.30 13.18
CA LEU A 28 8.08 -2.05 11.78
C LEU A 28 6.82 -1.19 11.69
N ALA A 29 5.80 -1.45 12.52
CA ALA A 29 4.59 -0.65 12.56
C ALA A 29 4.88 0.80 12.94
N ARG A 30 5.75 1.05 13.94
CA ARG A 30 6.18 2.42 14.29
C ARG A 30 6.90 3.10 13.13
N ARG A 31 7.72 2.39 12.37
CA ARG A 31 8.46 2.96 11.23
C ARG A 31 7.55 3.32 10.06
N GLY A 32 6.56 2.49 9.75
CA GLY A 32 5.64 2.72 8.63
C GLY A 32 4.42 3.59 8.94
N TRP A 33 3.99 3.66 10.22
CA TRP A 33 2.76 4.34 10.63
C TRP A 33 2.94 5.36 11.76
N GLY A 34 4.07 5.39 12.47
CA GLY A 34 4.31 6.34 13.57
C GLY A 34 4.88 7.69 13.11
N TYR A 35 4.47 8.19 11.94
CA TYR A 35 5.00 9.42 11.37
C TYR A 35 4.13 10.63 11.72
N GLU A 36 4.79 11.75 11.97
CA GLU A 36 4.11 13.04 12.04
C GLU A 36 3.93 13.59 10.62
N LEU A 37 2.70 14.00 10.29
CA LEU A 37 2.49 14.86 9.15
C LEU A 37 3.23 16.16 9.39
N ARG A 38 4.39 16.33 8.77
CA ARG A 38 5.04 17.63 8.74
C ARG A 38 4.02 18.61 8.17
N THR A 39 3.67 19.63 8.94
CA THR A 39 2.97 20.84 8.46
C THR A 39 3.92 21.64 7.57
N ALA A 40 4.43 21.01 6.51
CA ALA A 40 5.55 21.49 5.71
C ALA A 40 5.04 22.11 4.41
N LEU A 41 4.31 23.22 4.56
CA LEU A 41 4.36 24.33 3.61
C LEU A 41 4.18 25.62 4.43
N PRO A 42 5.25 26.41 4.69
CA PRO A 42 5.11 27.74 5.26
C PRO A 42 4.13 28.53 4.40
N GLY A 43 2.98 28.90 4.95
CA GLY A 43 1.94 29.67 4.25
C GLY A 43 0.77 28.90 3.65
N ARG A 44 0.66 27.57 3.81
CA ARG A 44 -0.60 26.85 3.55
C ARG A 44 -1.15 26.26 4.86
N ALA A 45 -2.16 26.92 5.43
CA ALA A 45 -3.06 26.24 6.34
C ALA A 45 -3.71 25.09 5.56
N PHE A 46 -3.64 23.86 6.07
CA PHE A 46 -4.49 22.80 5.53
C PHE A 46 -5.93 23.31 5.64
N PRO A 47 -6.69 23.37 4.54
CA PRO A 47 -8.02 23.96 4.56
C PRO A 47 -9.02 23.15 5.39
N ALA A 48 -8.65 21.93 5.80
CA ALA A 48 -9.42 21.02 6.65
C ALA A 48 -8.47 20.22 7.58
N PRO A 49 -8.97 19.71 8.73
CA PRO A 49 -8.23 18.74 9.54
C PRO A 49 -7.82 17.53 8.70
N VAL A 50 -6.57 17.10 8.82
CA VAL A 50 -6.11 15.87 8.19
C VAL A 50 -6.51 14.71 9.10
N HIS A 51 -7.17 13.71 8.55
CA HIS A 51 -7.57 12.51 9.25
C HIS A 51 -7.05 11.31 8.47
N ILE A 52 -6.11 10.57 9.07
CA ILE A 52 -5.47 9.41 8.43
C ILE A 52 -6.01 8.13 9.03
N ASN A 53 -6.94 7.48 8.33
CA ASN A 53 -7.41 6.17 8.70
C ASN A 53 -7.77 5.33 7.47
N GLY A 54 -7.09 4.20 7.28
CA GLY A 54 -7.40 3.30 6.17
C GLY A 54 -8.84 2.73 6.20
N ARG A 55 -9.50 2.72 7.38
CA ARG A 55 -10.91 2.36 7.50
C ARG A 55 -11.84 3.29 6.73
N ASP A 56 -11.45 4.53 6.45
CA ASP A 56 -12.28 5.45 5.67
C ASP A 56 -12.51 4.96 4.25
N LEU A 57 -11.55 4.20 3.72
CA LEU A 57 -11.63 3.58 2.42
C LEU A 57 -12.42 2.25 2.43
N ALA A 58 -12.88 1.78 3.58
CA ALA A 58 -13.75 0.60 3.66
C ALA A 58 -15.09 0.85 2.95
N GLY A 59 -15.38 0.04 1.93
CA GLY A 59 -16.55 0.23 1.08
C GLY A 59 -16.42 1.38 0.07
N SER A 60 -15.20 1.88 -0.16
CA SER A 60 -14.93 2.78 -1.28
C SER A 60 -15.13 2.08 -2.63
N SER A 61 -15.20 2.88 -3.68
CA SER A 61 -15.19 2.39 -5.07
C SER A 61 -13.83 2.66 -5.70
N LEU A 62 -13.24 1.65 -6.33
CA LEU A 62 -12.08 1.81 -7.19
C LEU A 62 -12.54 2.25 -8.58
N CYS A 63 -12.30 3.51 -8.92
CA CYS A 63 -12.63 4.06 -10.22
C CYS A 63 -11.42 3.98 -11.15
N VAL A 64 -11.48 3.05 -12.10
CA VAL A 64 -10.40 2.84 -13.07
C VAL A 64 -10.57 3.77 -14.26
N VAL A 65 -9.55 4.58 -14.54
CA VAL A 65 -9.49 5.54 -15.65
C VAL A 65 -8.20 5.36 -16.48
N GLY A 66 -8.19 5.93 -17.68
CA GLY A 66 -7.04 5.86 -18.59
C GLY A 66 -7.15 4.69 -19.54
N ASP A 67 -6.08 3.91 -19.63
CA ASP A 67 -6.05 2.72 -20.47
C ASP A 67 -6.93 1.61 -19.89
N LEU A 68 -7.45 0.74 -20.76
CA LEU A 68 -8.11 -0.47 -20.31
C LEU A 68 -7.13 -1.31 -19.48
N PRO A 69 -7.57 -1.97 -18.39
CA PRO A 69 -6.70 -2.83 -17.61
C PRO A 69 -6.11 -3.93 -18.49
N HIS A 70 -4.79 -4.03 -18.47
CA HIS A 70 -4.10 -5.19 -19.00
C HIS A 70 -4.58 -6.44 -18.23
N PRO A 71 -4.69 -7.63 -18.85
CA PRO A 71 -5.17 -8.83 -18.17
C PRO A 71 -4.41 -9.18 -16.88
N SER A 72 -3.10 -8.91 -16.81
CA SER A 72 -2.32 -9.09 -15.57
C SER A 72 -2.73 -8.10 -14.48
N SER A 73 -2.84 -6.81 -14.81
CA SER A 73 -3.31 -5.77 -13.88
C SER A 73 -4.71 -6.10 -13.37
N LEU A 74 -5.62 -6.53 -14.25
CA LEU A 74 -6.99 -6.90 -13.85
C LEU A 74 -7.03 -8.06 -12.86
N ARG A 75 -6.16 -9.07 -13.03
CA ARG A 75 -6.05 -10.18 -12.04
C ARG A 75 -5.60 -9.66 -10.68
N THR A 76 -4.53 -8.85 -10.64
CA THR A 76 -4.04 -8.23 -9.41
C THR A 76 -5.13 -7.37 -8.75
N LEU A 77 -5.84 -6.56 -9.53
CA LEU A 77 -6.94 -5.72 -9.03
C LEU A 77 -8.06 -6.54 -8.42
N ASN A 78 -8.50 -7.61 -9.09
CA ASN A 78 -9.56 -8.47 -8.56
C ASN A 78 -9.14 -9.21 -7.30
N ALA A 79 -7.90 -9.71 -7.25
CA ALA A 79 -7.36 -10.33 -6.04
C ALA A 79 -7.29 -9.32 -4.89
N PHE A 80 -6.80 -8.10 -5.14
CA PHE A 80 -6.71 -7.05 -4.13
C PHE A 80 -8.10 -6.63 -3.61
N ARG A 81 -9.09 -6.49 -4.50
CA ARG A 81 -10.48 -6.21 -4.12
C ARG A 81 -11.05 -7.30 -3.21
N ALA A 82 -10.78 -8.57 -3.53
CA ALA A 82 -11.20 -9.68 -2.68
C ALA A 82 -10.50 -9.67 -1.31
N LEU A 83 -9.23 -9.28 -1.25
CA LEU A 83 -8.48 -9.11 0.00
C LEU A 83 -9.07 -7.97 0.86
N ILE A 84 -9.36 -6.81 0.25
CA ILE A 84 -9.99 -5.70 0.96
C ILE A 84 -11.38 -6.09 1.48
N GLU A 85 -12.19 -6.76 0.68
CA GLU A 85 -13.50 -7.24 1.13
C GLU A 85 -13.38 -8.23 2.29
N HIS A 86 -12.43 -9.16 2.20
CA HIS A 86 -12.16 -10.13 3.25
C HIS A 86 -11.74 -9.46 4.57
N THR A 87 -10.87 -8.45 4.51
CA THR A 87 -10.29 -7.81 5.69
C THR A 87 -11.21 -6.75 6.30
N PHE A 88 -11.86 -5.91 5.48
CA PHE A 88 -12.71 -4.82 5.94
C PHE A 88 -14.20 -5.18 6.03
N GLY A 89 -14.60 -6.35 5.52
CA GLY A 89 -15.99 -6.81 5.51
C GLY A 89 -16.91 -6.01 4.59
N LYS A 90 -16.33 -5.19 3.69
CA LYS A 90 -17.07 -4.35 2.73
C LYS A 90 -16.46 -4.47 1.35
N PRO A 91 -17.26 -4.64 0.29
CA PRO A 91 -16.74 -4.82 -1.05
C PRO A 91 -16.03 -3.55 -1.55
N LEU A 92 -14.84 -3.72 -2.12
CA LEU A 92 -14.22 -2.70 -2.98
C LEU A 92 -14.80 -2.86 -4.38
N THR A 93 -15.84 -2.08 -4.69
CA THR A 93 -16.44 -2.12 -6.03
C THR A 93 -15.49 -1.52 -7.06
N MET A 94 -15.53 -1.99 -8.30
CA MET A 94 -14.69 -1.44 -9.37
C MET A 94 -15.56 -0.97 -10.52
N ARG A 95 -15.33 0.28 -10.95
CA ARG A 95 -16.00 0.87 -12.11
C ARG A 95 -14.95 1.35 -13.11
N HIS A 96 -15.20 1.10 -14.39
CA HIS A 96 -14.42 1.65 -15.47
C HIS A 96 -15.05 2.96 -15.95
N ALA A 97 -14.33 4.06 -15.81
CA ALA A 97 -14.78 5.42 -16.12
C ALA A 97 -14.14 5.99 -17.41
N GLY A 98 -13.62 5.10 -18.27
CA GLY A 98 -12.99 5.51 -19.52
C GLY A 98 -11.75 6.38 -19.30
N ARG A 99 -11.65 7.51 -20.01
CA ARG A 99 -10.41 8.31 -20.04
C ARG A 99 -10.28 9.32 -18.89
N SER A 100 -11.39 9.72 -18.26
CA SER A 100 -11.47 10.88 -17.35
C SER A 100 -12.02 10.50 -15.98
N ALA A 101 -11.42 11.05 -14.93
CA ALA A 101 -11.93 10.96 -13.56
C ALA A 101 -13.31 11.60 -13.35
N GLU A 102 -13.77 12.48 -14.24
CA GLU A 102 -15.11 13.09 -14.14
C GLU A 102 -16.25 12.07 -14.14
N GLN A 103 -16.02 10.90 -14.76
CA GLN A 103 -17.00 9.81 -14.81
C GLN A 103 -16.92 8.90 -13.56
N CYS A 104 -16.08 9.27 -12.58
CA CYS A 104 -15.98 8.57 -11.31
C CYS A 104 -17.13 8.86 -10.33
N GLY A 105 -18.09 9.71 -10.70
CA GLY A 105 -19.23 10.02 -9.85
C GLY A 105 -18.81 10.58 -8.49
N PHE A 106 -19.73 10.52 -7.52
CA PHE A 106 -19.56 11.10 -6.19
C PHE A 106 -19.48 10.02 -5.12
N GLY A 107 -18.86 10.34 -3.98
CA GLY A 107 -18.71 9.45 -2.82
C GLY A 107 -17.26 9.11 -2.52
N ARG A 108 -17.05 8.06 -1.72
CA ARG A 108 -15.71 7.55 -1.37
C ARG A 108 -15.12 6.79 -2.56
N THR A 109 -14.31 7.48 -3.33
CA THR A 109 -13.71 6.92 -4.55
C THR A 109 -12.20 7.02 -4.50
N VAL A 110 -11.53 5.91 -4.80
CA VAL A 110 -10.11 5.87 -5.12
C VAL A 110 -9.99 5.88 -6.64
N ILE A 111 -9.35 6.90 -7.20
CA ILE A 111 -9.10 6.97 -8.65
C ILE A 111 -7.85 6.16 -8.94
N LEU A 112 -7.95 5.20 -9.84
CA LEU A 112 -6.82 4.45 -10.37
C LEU A 112 -6.64 4.75 -11.86
N ARG A 113 -5.66 5.57 -12.19
CA ARG A 113 -5.24 5.81 -13.57
C ARG A 113 -4.25 4.76 -14.02
N LEU A 114 -4.67 3.93 -14.98
CA LEU A 114 -3.78 3.00 -15.67
C LEU A 114 -3.24 3.64 -16.95
N TYR A 115 -1.96 3.42 -17.23
CA TYR A 115 -1.34 3.85 -18.48
C TYR A 115 -0.25 2.87 -18.93
N SER A 116 -0.11 2.69 -20.24
CA SER A 116 0.78 1.67 -20.81
C SER A 116 1.95 2.29 -21.59
N GLY A 117 1.78 3.51 -22.09
CA GLY A 117 2.80 4.25 -22.83
C GLY A 117 3.58 5.27 -21.99
N LEU A 118 3.82 6.43 -22.61
CA LEU A 118 4.49 7.56 -21.95
C LEU A 118 3.66 8.10 -20.76
N PRO A 119 4.31 8.76 -19.79
CA PRO A 119 3.62 9.24 -18.60
C PRO A 119 2.46 10.22 -18.95
N PRO A 120 1.25 10.00 -18.44
CA PRO A 120 0.04 10.70 -18.89
C PRO A 120 -0.14 12.06 -18.18
N ASN A 121 0.89 12.91 -18.16
CA ASN A 121 0.95 14.15 -17.35
C ASN A 121 -0.25 15.08 -17.51
N ARG A 122 -0.76 15.24 -18.74
CA ARG A 122 -1.97 16.04 -18.99
C ARG A 122 -3.22 15.42 -18.35
N ALA A 123 -3.35 14.09 -18.41
CA ALA A 123 -4.49 13.40 -17.83
C ALA A 123 -4.39 13.31 -16.30
N LEU A 124 -3.17 13.15 -15.76
CA LEU A 124 -2.89 13.31 -14.33
C LEU A 124 -3.31 14.70 -13.84
N THR A 125 -2.87 15.76 -14.54
CA THR A 125 -3.25 17.14 -14.22
C THR A 125 -4.77 17.32 -14.23
N ALA A 126 -5.44 16.80 -15.27
CA ALA A 126 -6.90 16.89 -15.37
C ALA A 126 -7.63 16.16 -14.23
N ASP A 127 -7.14 14.99 -13.80
CA ASP A 127 -7.71 14.26 -12.67
C ASP A 127 -7.54 15.05 -11.37
N LEU A 128 -6.34 15.59 -11.11
CA LEU A 128 -6.07 16.38 -9.91
C LEU A 128 -6.86 17.69 -9.89
N ASP A 129 -7.03 18.34 -11.05
CA ASP A 129 -7.89 19.52 -11.18
C ASP A 129 -9.36 19.18 -10.88
N TRP A 130 -9.84 18.03 -11.36
CA TRP A 130 -11.18 17.56 -11.04
C TRP A 130 -11.34 17.27 -9.55
N MET A 131 -10.42 16.50 -8.96
CA MET A 131 -10.42 16.19 -7.53
C MET A 131 -10.36 17.47 -6.69
N ASN A 132 -9.54 18.44 -7.09
CA ASN A 132 -9.43 19.73 -6.43
C ASN A 132 -10.76 20.47 -6.40
N ARG A 133 -11.56 20.40 -7.47
CA ARG A 133 -12.92 20.98 -7.51
C ARG A 133 -13.91 20.18 -6.65
N VAL A 134 -13.87 18.85 -6.71
CA VAL A 134 -14.84 17.98 -6.02
C VAL A 134 -14.64 18.00 -4.50
N HIS A 135 -13.38 17.87 -4.06
CA HIS A 135 -13.03 17.76 -2.65
C HIS A 135 -12.60 19.10 -2.01
N GLU A 136 -12.48 20.18 -2.80
CA GLU A 136 -11.92 21.46 -2.36
C GLU A 136 -10.54 21.29 -1.70
N LEU A 137 -9.62 20.67 -2.43
CA LEU A 137 -8.27 20.32 -1.95
C LEU A 137 -7.37 21.54 -1.73
N GLY A 138 -7.69 22.69 -2.34
CA GLY A 138 -6.87 23.89 -2.26
C GLY A 138 -5.60 23.83 -3.10
N LEU A 139 -5.53 22.93 -4.09
CA LEU A 139 -4.43 22.89 -5.05
C LEU A 139 -4.45 24.17 -5.92
N PRO A 140 -3.30 24.74 -6.31
CA PRO A 140 -3.25 25.95 -7.13
C PRO A 140 -3.89 25.70 -8.49
N LYS A 141 -4.76 26.64 -8.91
CA LYS A 141 -5.42 26.57 -10.22
C LYS A 141 -4.39 26.76 -11.33
N GLY A 142 -4.49 25.95 -12.39
CA GLY A 142 -3.61 26.05 -13.56
C GLY A 142 -2.21 25.47 -13.34
N SER A 143 -1.97 24.76 -12.23
CA SER A 143 -0.74 23.98 -12.05
C SER A 143 -0.66 22.83 -13.04
N TYR A 144 0.56 22.52 -13.47
CA TYR A 144 0.84 21.34 -14.27
C TYR A 144 1.53 20.28 -13.41
N TYR A 145 0.96 19.09 -13.38
CA TYR A 145 1.46 17.96 -12.59
C TYR A 145 2.12 16.93 -13.50
N THR A 146 3.33 16.53 -13.13
CA THR A 146 4.13 15.55 -13.86
C THR A 146 4.31 14.27 -13.06
N ALA A 147 4.15 13.14 -13.72
CA ALA A 147 4.59 11.85 -13.23
C ALA A 147 6.10 11.87 -12.96
N THR A 148 6.50 11.51 -11.74
CA THR A 148 7.90 11.41 -11.32
C THR A 148 8.35 9.95 -11.14
N SER A 149 7.41 9.01 -11.13
CA SER A 149 7.62 7.57 -10.98
C SER A 149 6.66 6.79 -11.89
N PRO A 150 7.00 5.54 -12.30
CA PRO A 150 6.07 4.66 -13.00
C PRO A 150 4.76 4.42 -12.25
N ALA A 151 4.79 4.52 -10.92
CA ALA A 151 3.62 4.44 -10.08
C ALA A 151 3.66 5.51 -8.98
N MET A 152 2.51 6.06 -8.63
CA MET A 152 2.36 7.07 -7.58
C MET A 152 0.97 6.96 -6.95
N ALA A 153 0.90 7.01 -5.63
CA ALA A 153 -0.32 7.20 -4.87
C ALA A 153 -0.24 8.47 -4.02
N GLN A 154 -1.33 9.23 -4.03
CA GLN A 154 -1.46 10.39 -3.16
C GLN A 154 -2.89 10.55 -2.67
N THR A 155 -3.03 10.62 -1.36
CA THR A 155 -4.28 11.04 -0.71
C THR A 155 -4.21 12.53 -0.42
N PHE A 156 -5.24 13.24 -0.87
CA PHE A 156 -5.41 14.66 -0.64
C PHE A 156 -6.57 14.90 0.31
N PHE A 157 -6.44 15.91 1.15
CA PHE A 157 -7.45 16.31 2.14
C PHE A 157 -7.97 17.70 1.80
N GLY A 158 -9.29 17.82 1.66
CA GLY A 158 -9.95 19.09 1.35
C GLY A 158 -11.19 19.31 2.21
N LYS A 159 -11.82 20.48 2.03
CA LYS A 159 -12.98 20.89 2.85
C LYS A 159 -14.21 19.99 2.68
N ARG A 160 -14.31 19.30 1.54
CA ARG A 160 -15.41 18.36 1.23
C ARG A 160 -14.99 16.90 1.37
N GLY A 161 -13.95 16.64 2.17
CA GLY A 161 -13.43 15.30 2.44
C GLY A 161 -12.12 15.03 1.70
N GLN A 162 -11.75 13.75 1.66
CA GLN A 162 -10.51 13.30 1.04
C GLN A 162 -10.74 12.66 -0.32
N GLY A 163 -9.70 12.66 -1.15
CA GLY A 163 -9.65 11.91 -2.40
C GLY A 163 -8.28 11.28 -2.59
N THR A 164 -8.25 10.02 -3.02
CA THR A 164 -7.01 9.30 -3.31
C THR A 164 -6.86 9.14 -4.81
N HIS A 165 -5.73 9.58 -5.35
CA HIS A 165 -5.32 9.35 -6.73
C HIS A 165 -4.18 8.34 -6.74
N ILE A 166 -4.35 7.28 -7.51
CA ILE A 166 -3.33 6.29 -7.81
C ILE A 166 -3.10 6.36 -9.31
N MET A 167 -1.85 6.40 -9.74
CA MET A 167 -1.46 6.30 -11.14
C MET A 167 -0.43 5.19 -11.27
N VAL A 168 -0.69 4.19 -12.12
CA VAL A 168 0.18 3.02 -12.23
C VAL A 168 0.41 2.66 -13.69
N LYS A 169 1.69 2.46 -14.02
CA LYS A 169 2.10 1.93 -15.32
C LYS A 169 1.74 0.45 -15.43
N GLN A 170 1.30 0.02 -16.60
CA GLN A 170 1.01 -1.38 -16.90
C GLN A 170 1.66 -1.83 -18.23
N PRO A 171 1.68 -3.14 -18.53
CA PRO A 171 2.25 -3.63 -19.78
C PRO A 171 1.56 -3.01 -21.01
N ALA A 172 2.35 -2.56 -21.98
CA ALA A 172 1.85 -2.15 -23.29
C ALA A 172 1.51 -3.33 -24.21
N PHE A 173 2.14 -4.49 -23.98
CA PHE A 173 2.00 -5.68 -24.82
C PHE A 173 1.26 -6.80 -24.07
N PRO A 174 0.44 -7.63 -24.77
CA PRO A 174 -0.40 -8.66 -24.14
C PRO A 174 0.34 -9.71 -23.31
N ARG A 175 1.64 -9.92 -23.57
CA ARG A 175 2.47 -10.96 -22.95
C ARG A 175 3.80 -10.37 -22.49
N PRO A 176 3.83 -9.70 -21.32
CA PRO A 176 5.09 -9.31 -20.69
C PRO A 176 5.92 -10.56 -20.34
N ASP A 177 7.24 -10.42 -20.33
CA ASP A 177 8.12 -11.46 -19.80
C ASP A 177 8.05 -11.53 -18.27
N ALA A 178 8.79 -12.46 -17.64
CA ALA A 178 8.74 -12.66 -16.19
C ALA A 178 9.15 -11.40 -15.41
N LEU A 179 10.20 -10.70 -15.86
CA LEU A 179 10.68 -9.49 -15.20
C LEU A 179 9.66 -8.36 -15.27
N ALA A 180 9.13 -8.08 -16.46
CA ALA A 180 8.10 -7.07 -16.65
C ALA A 180 6.82 -7.43 -15.87
N THR A 181 6.44 -8.71 -15.84
CA THR A 181 5.30 -9.18 -15.04
C THR A 181 5.48 -8.88 -13.56
N ALA A 182 6.65 -9.21 -12.98
CA ALA A 182 6.98 -8.92 -11.59
C ALA A 182 6.98 -7.40 -11.32
N PHE A 183 7.61 -6.62 -12.21
CA PHE A 183 7.67 -5.17 -12.10
C PHE A 183 6.30 -4.50 -12.06
N TYR A 184 5.44 -4.72 -13.06
CA TYR A 184 4.13 -4.07 -13.12
C TYR A 184 3.18 -4.57 -12.01
N LYS A 185 3.29 -5.84 -11.61
CA LYS A 185 2.57 -6.37 -10.44
C LYS A 185 3.02 -5.67 -9.17
N SER A 186 4.33 -5.60 -8.94
CA SER A 186 4.95 -5.05 -7.74
C SER A 186 4.49 -3.61 -7.48
N ILE A 187 4.62 -2.74 -8.48
CA ILE A 187 4.23 -1.33 -8.35
C ILE A 187 2.72 -1.17 -8.15
N LEU A 188 1.89 -1.99 -8.80
CA LEU A 188 0.44 -1.92 -8.62
C LEU A 188 0.03 -2.33 -7.20
N ILE A 189 0.64 -3.38 -6.67
CA ILE A 189 0.37 -3.86 -5.30
C ILE A 189 0.81 -2.80 -4.28
N GLU A 190 1.98 -2.19 -4.47
CA GLU A 190 2.53 -1.16 -3.59
C GLU A 190 1.57 0.01 -3.42
N GLU A 191 1.17 0.64 -4.53
CA GLU A 191 0.34 1.85 -4.47
C GLU A 191 -1.05 1.56 -3.90
N LEU A 192 -1.63 0.40 -4.22
CA LEU A 192 -2.90 -0.04 -3.65
C LEU A 192 -2.75 -0.27 -2.15
N PHE A 193 -1.70 -0.95 -1.71
CA PHE A 193 -1.48 -1.24 -0.30
C PHE A 193 -1.24 0.04 0.51
N GLN A 194 -0.34 0.91 0.07
CA GLN A 194 -0.08 2.21 0.69
C GLN A 194 -1.35 3.06 0.76
N SER A 195 -2.14 3.11 -0.31
CA SER A 195 -3.39 3.89 -0.32
C SER A 195 -4.41 3.40 0.71
N PHE A 196 -4.58 2.09 0.86
CA PHE A 196 -5.60 1.50 1.74
C PHE A 196 -5.15 1.37 3.20
N THR A 197 -3.86 1.55 3.48
CA THR A 197 -3.31 1.43 4.84
C THR A 197 -2.69 2.72 5.36
N PHE A 198 -2.38 3.68 4.49
CA PHE A 198 -1.55 4.85 4.78
C PHE A 198 -0.15 4.49 5.30
N GLY A 199 0.34 3.29 5.04
CA GLY A 199 1.72 2.95 5.38
C GLY A 199 2.72 3.73 4.52
N MET A 200 3.77 4.24 5.15
CA MET A 200 4.88 4.91 4.47
C MET A 200 6.04 3.96 4.18
N ASP A 201 6.85 4.32 3.20
CA ASP A 201 8.09 3.62 2.86
C ASP A 201 9.06 3.57 4.04
N ILE A 202 9.68 2.41 4.21
CA ILE A 202 10.61 2.06 5.28
C ILE A 202 11.97 1.78 4.65
N MET A 203 12.88 2.73 4.78
CA MET A 203 14.24 2.58 4.25
C MET A 203 14.98 1.40 4.91
N LEU A 204 15.42 0.44 4.11
CA LEU A 204 16.26 -0.68 4.52
C LEU A 204 17.69 -0.43 4.04
N PHE A 205 18.56 -0.01 4.96
CA PHE A 205 19.97 0.29 4.63
C PHE A 205 20.86 -0.96 4.61
N ASP A 206 20.48 -2.00 5.36
CA ASP A 206 21.17 -3.29 5.32
C ASP A 206 20.70 -4.09 4.10
N ARG A 207 21.53 -4.13 3.07
CA ARG A 207 21.25 -4.86 1.82
C ARG A 207 21.27 -6.38 1.96
N SER A 208 21.78 -6.90 3.07
CA SER A 208 21.80 -8.34 3.36
C SER A 208 20.58 -8.81 4.13
N ALA A 209 19.82 -7.88 4.73
CA ALA A 209 18.59 -8.18 5.43
C ALA A 209 17.50 -8.62 4.45
N ALA A 210 16.72 -9.62 4.84
CA ALA A 210 15.51 -9.99 4.13
C ALA A 210 14.45 -8.90 4.29
N PHE A 211 13.64 -8.69 3.25
CA PHE A 211 12.47 -7.84 3.36
C PHE A 211 11.38 -8.50 4.21
N GLU A 212 10.65 -7.67 4.93
CA GLU A 212 9.62 -8.03 5.91
C GLU A 212 8.26 -7.43 5.55
N THR A 213 8.25 -6.38 4.72
CA THR A 213 7.08 -5.64 4.25
C THR A 213 7.31 -5.12 2.84
N LYS A 214 6.25 -5.04 2.04
CA LYS A 214 6.24 -4.41 0.72
C LYS A 214 6.70 -2.95 0.79
N LEU A 215 6.52 -2.28 1.92
CA LEU A 215 6.94 -0.91 2.14
C LEU A 215 8.44 -0.77 2.43
N GLN A 216 9.19 -1.88 2.60
CA GLN A 216 10.62 -1.78 2.75
C GLN A 216 11.30 -1.61 1.40
N GLU A 217 12.14 -0.59 1.31
CA GLU A 217 12.93 -0.30 0.11
C GLU A 217 14.41 -0.15 0.42
N THR A 218 15.26 -0.77 -0.41
CA THR A 218 16.68 -0.47 -0.46
C THR A 218 16.92 0.70 -1.41
N PRO A 219 17.57 1.80 -0.97
CA PRO A 219 17.82 2.95 -1.84
C PRO A 219 18.63 2.59 -3.09
N VAL A 220 18.07 2.88 -4.26
CA VAL A 220 18.69 2.71 -5.58
C VAL A 220 18.58 3.99 -6.40
N ASN A 221 19.62 4.34 -7.16
CA ASN A 221 19.58 5.51 -8.03
C ASN A 221 19.10 5.12 -9.43
N LEU A 222 17.86 5.45 -9.74
CA LEU A 222 17.21 5.10 -11.01
C LEU A 222 17.03 6.30 -11.97
N HIS A 223 17.46 7.51 -11.59
CA HIS A 223 17.13 8.75 -12.30
C HIS A 223 17.59 8.81 -13.77
N ARG A 224 18.57 7.99 -14.16
CA ARG A 224 19.12 7.95 -15.53
C ARG A 224 18.61 6.79 -16.37
N LEU A 225 17.76 5.94 -15.81
CA LEU A 225 17.25 4.75 -16.48
C LEU A 225 15.81 5.01 -16.96
N SER A 226 15.52 4.58 -18.19
CA SER A 226 14.14 4.59 -18.69
C SER A 226 13.29 3.59 -17.91
N TRP A 227 12.06 3.96 -17.55
CA TRP A 227 11.11 3.07 -16.87
C TRP A 227 10.78 1.81 -17.66
N GLU A 228 10.98 1.84 -18.99
CA GLU A 228 10.79 0.69 -19.88
C GLU A 228 12.03 -0.20 -20.01
N SER A 229 13.18 0.24 -19.49
CA SER A 229 14.41 -0.53 -19.60
C SER A 229 14.40 -1.72 -18.64
N ARG A 230 14.95 -2.84 -19.09
CA ARG A 230 15.13 -4.03 -18.24
C ARG A 230 15.95 -3.72 -16.99
N ASP A 231 16.92 -2.82 -17.08
CA ASP A 231 17.78 -2.47 -15.96
C ASP A 231 17.03 -1.66 -14.89
N PHE A 232 16.15 -0.75 -15.30
CA PHE A 232 15.23 -0.08 -14.37
C PHE A 232 14.32 -1.09 -13.68
N MET A 233 13.64 -1.95 -14.45
CA MET A 233 12.70 -2.94 -13.91
C MET A 233 13.39 -3.90 -12.94
N ARG A 234 14.59 -4.39 -13.30
CA ARG A 234 15.37 -5.30 -12.45
C ARG A 234 15.82 -4.60 -11.17
N ALA A 235 16.31 -3.37 -11.27
CA ALA A 235 16.76 -2.62 -10.10
C ALA A 235 15.61 -2.36 -9.13
N LEU A 236 14.41 -2.02 -9.64
CA LEU A 236 13.23 -1.78 -8.81
C LEU A 236 12.66 -3.06 -8.18
N VAL A 237 12.54 -4.15 -8.95
CA VAL A 237 12.08 -5.46 -8.41
C VAL A 237 13.06 -6.02 -7.37
N ASN A 238 14.34 -5.65 -7.43
CA ASN A 238 15.32 -6.07 -6.43
C ASN A 238 15.43 -5.10 -5.23
N SER A 239 14.82 -3.91 -5.31
CA SER A 239 14.88 -2.92 -4.23
C SER A 239 13.75 -3.07 -3.22
N ASN A 240 12.67 -3.78 -3.53
CA ASN A 240 11.57 -4.08 -2.62
C ASN A 240 10.88 -5.42 -2.99
N PRO A 241 10.04 -5.99 -2.11
CA PRO A 241 9.28 -7.21 -2.43
C PRO A 241 8.41 -7.05 -3.68
N ASP A 242 8.20 -8.13 -4.44
CA ASP A 242 7.35 -8.15 -5.64
C ASP A 242 5.84 -8.26 -5.34
N GLY A 243 5.48 -8.36 -4.06
CA GLY A 243 4.13 -8.50 -3.54
C GLY A 243 4.05 -8.24 -2.03
N LEU A 244 2.88 -8.49 -1.45
CA LEU A 244 2.63 -8.33 -0.02
C LEU A 244 3.36 -9.40 0.79
N CYS A 245 3.96 -8.96 1.87
CA CYS A 245 4.56 -9.79 2.90
C CYS A 245 3.53 -10.20 3.96
N PHE A 246 3.92 -11.16 4.80
CA PHE A 246 3.11 -11.56 5.95
C PHE A 246 2.76 -10.36 6.86
N PHE A 247 3.72 -9.46 7.11
CA PHE A 247 3.50 -8.25 7.90
C PHE A 247 2.47 -7.30 7.26
N ASP A 248 2.42 -7.21 5.94
CA ASP A 248 1.47 -6.32 5.25
C ASP A 248 0.03 -6.78 5.45
N VAL A 249 -0.20 -8.09 5.36
CA VAL A 249 -1.52 -8.69 5.64
C VAL A 249 -1.90 -8.50 7.11
N PHE A 250 -0.93 -8.60 8.02
CA PHE A 250 -1.14 -8.25 9.44
C PHE A 250 -1.56 -6.79 9.61
N MET A 251 -0.90 -5.86 8.92
CA MET A 251 -1.22 -4.44 9.00
C MET A 251 -2.59 -4.11 8.38
N LEU A 252 -3.01 -4.77 7.29
CA LEU A 252 -4.38 -4.64 6.78
C LEU A 252 -5.41 -5.00 7.85
N HIS A 253 -5.21 -6.11 8.56
CA HIS A 253 -6.09 -6.52 9.66
C HIS A 253 -6.06 -5.53 10.82
N ALA A 254 -4.89 -4.99 11.14
CA ALA A 254 -4.73 -3.99 12.19
C ALA A 254 -5.50 -2.71 11.86
N VAL A 255 -5.30 -2.15 10.66
CA VAL A 255 -6.00 -0.96 10.17
C VAL A 255 -7.52 -1.17 10.14
N ALA A 256 -7.98 -2.34 9.67
CA ALA A 256 -9.41 -2.64 9.61
C ALA A 256 -10.06 -2.67 11.01
N GLN A 257 -9.36 -3.15 12.03
CA GLN A 257 -9.92 -3.43 13.36
C GLN A 257 -9.61 -2.38 14.43
N ALA A 258 -8.59 -1.53 14.26
CA ALA A 258 -8.16 -0.61 15.30
C ALA A 258 -9.25 0.41 15.68
N PRO A 259 -9.67 0.49 16.95
CA PRO A 259 -10.69 1.43 17.41
C PRO A 259 -10.04 2.80 17.72
N VAL A 260 -9.31 3.34 16.74
CA VAL A 260 -8.60 4.62 16.83
C VAL A 260 -9.16 5.59 15.81
N ASP A 261 -9.04 6.89 16.10
CA ASP A 261 -9.41 7.92 15.14
C ASP A 261 -8.41 7.91 13.98
N GLN A 262 -7.10 7.94 14.26
CA GLN A 262 -6.08 7.89 13.22
C GLN A 262 -5.13 6.70 13.39
N THR A 263 -4.71 6.13 12.27
CA THR A 263 -3.71 5.05 12.22
C THR A 263 -2.28 5.55 12.30
N VAL A 264 -2.08 6.86 12.50
CA VAL A 264 -0.77 7.45 12.78
C VAL A 264 -0.55 7.81 14.25
N ASP A 265 -1.60 7.71 15.06
CA ASP A 265 -1.54 8.08 16.47
C ASP A 265 -0.89 6.96 17.32
N PRO A 266 -0.22 7.27 18.45
CA PRO A 266 0.37 6.27 19.33
C PRO A 266 -0.60 5.19 19.84
N GLU A 267 -1.89 5.52 19.94
CA GLU A 267 -2.94 4.55 20.29
C GLU A 267 -3.04 3.40 19.28
N PHE A 268 -2.71 3.63 18.01
CA PHE A 268 -2.72 2.59 16.98
C PHE A 268 -1.68 1.51 17.26
N ILE A 269 -0.45 1.93 17.60
CA ILE A 269 0.63 1.00 18.00
C ILE A 269 0.25 0.25 19.28
N SER A 270 -0.37 0.96 20.23
CA SER A 270 -0.86 0.34 21.48
C SER A 270 -1.96 -0.69 21.22
N PHE A 271 -2.83 -0.46 20.23
CA PHE A 271 -3.82 -1.44 19.79
C PHE A 271 -3.15 -2.67 19.17
N ILE A 272 -2.19 -2.48 18.26
CA ILE A 272 -1.46 -3.58 17.60
C ILE A 272 -0.83 -4.49 18.65
N ASP A 273 -0.20 -3.90 19.66
CA ASP A 273 0.39 -4.63 20.77
C ASP A 273 -0.66 -5.49 21.49
N ARG A 274 -1.76 -4.89 21.97
CA ARG A 274 -2.82 -5.63 22.67
C ARG A 274 -3.49 -6.72 21.81
N ALA A 275 -3.66 -6.46 20.52
CA ALA A 275 -4.36 -7.34 19.59
C ALA A 275 -3.46 -8.35 18.85
N TYR A 276 -2.15 -8.37 19.16
CA TYR A 276 -1.12 -9.08 18.39
C TYR A 276 -1.51 -10.51 18.02
N ASP A 277 -1.87 -11.35 18.98
CA ASP A 277 -2.16 -12.78 18.73
C ASP A 277 -3.41 -12.97 17.85
N THR A 278 -4.41 -12.11 18.02
CA THR A 278 -5.64 -12.14 17.20
C THR A 278 -5.33 -11.72 15.76
N LEU A 279 -4.57 -10.63 15.59
CA LEU A 279 -4.12 -10.17 14.27
C LEU A 279 -3.27 -11.23 13.58
N LEU A 280 -2.35 -11.86 14.31
CA LEU A 280 -1.48 -12.91 13.81
C LEU A 280 -2.27 -14.13 13.30
N THR A 281 -3.26 -14.58 14.08
CA THR A 281 -4.13 -15.70 13.70
C THR A 281 -4.92 -15.40 12.43
N ARG A 282 -5.51 -14.19 12.32
CA ARG A 282 -6.22 -13.76 11.10
C ARG A 282 -5.29 -13.68 9.90
N THR A 283 -4.08 -13.20 10.11
CA THR A 283 -3.04 -13.10 9.07
C THR A 283 -2.69 -14.46 8.53
N GLN A 284 -2.47 -15.46 9.40
CA GLN A 284 -2.20 -16.84 8.98
C GLN A 284 -3.33 -17.40 8.13
N GLY A 285 -4.59 -17.21 8.56
CA GLY A 285 -5.75 -17.66 7.80
C GLY A 285 -5.86 -16.99 6.42
N THR A 286 -5.53 -15.70 6.34
CA THR A 286 -5.55 -14.95 5.07
C THR A 286 -4.41 -15.39 4.14
N VAL A 287 -3.19 -15.50 4.66
CA VAL A 287 -2.01 -15.90 3.88
C VAL A 287 -2.14 -17.33 3.35
N ALA A 288 -2.82 -18.21 4.09
CA ALA A 288 -3.08 -19.58 3.65
C ALA A 288 -4.21 -19.70 2.61
N ASP A 289 -5.00 -18.65 2.38
CA ASP A 289 -6.10 -18.67 1.41
C ASP A 289 -5.54 -18.56 -0.03
N PRO A 290 -5.75 -19.57 -0.89
CA PRO A 290 -5.18 -19.59 -2.24
C PRO A 290 -5.70 -18.44 -3.13
N ARG A 291 -6.83 -17.81 -2.79
CA ARG A 291 -7.35 -16.65 -3.52
C ARG A 291 -6.40 -15.45 -3.48
N PHE A 292 -5.54 -15.37 -2.46
CA PHE A 292 -4.63 -14.23 -2.26
C PHE A 292 -3.18 -14.54 -2.63
N ALA A 293 -2.86 -15.77 -3.03
CA ALA A 293 -1.50 -16.21 -3.35
C ALA A 293 -0.82 -15.29 -4.40
N ASP A 294 -1.57 -14.83 -5.40
CA ASP A 294 -1.07 -13.93 -6.44
C ASP A 294 -0.69 -12.54 -5.94
N LEU A 295 -1.12 -12.13 -4.74
CA LEU A 295 -0.73 -10.86 -4.13
C LEU A 295 0.51 -10.99 -3.25
N LEU A 296 0.84 -12.20 -2.81
CA LEU A 296 1.89 -12.43 -1.82
C LEU A 296 3.27 -12.52 -2.48
N ALA A 297 4.29 -12.06 -1.76
CA ALA A 297 5.70 -12.24 -2.11
C ALA A 297 6.20 -13.59 -1.55
N PRO A 298 6.62 -14.56 -2.40
CA PRO A 298 7.02 -15.90 -1.94
C PRO A 298 8.18 -15.92 -0.94
N GLY A 299 9.08 -14.93 -1.00
CA GLY A 299 10.25 -14.82 -0.13
C GLY A 299 10.01 -14.06 1.17
N CYS A 300 8.79 -13.56 1.40
CA CYS A 300 8.48 -12.65 2.51
C CYS A 300 7.60 -13.33 3.57
N ALA A 301 8.13 -14.45 4.09
CA ALA A 301 7.46 -15.27 5.09
C ALA A 301 7.42 -14.60 6.48
N ARG A 302 6.65 -15.18 7.39
CA ARG A 302 6.44 -14.72 8.78
C ARG A 302 7.76 -14.27 9.42
N LEU A 303 7.77 -13.10 10.04
CA LEU A 303 8.95 -12.62 10.78
C LEU A 303 9.31 -13.67 11.82
N THR A 304 10.51 -14.21 11.68
CA THR A 304 11.17 -15.08 12.65
C THR A 304 12.35 -14.30 13.22
N PRO A 305 12.70 -14.49 14.51
CA PRO A 305 13.85 -13.81 15.12
C PRO A 305 15.18 -14.17 14.43
#